data_AF-A0A2N5KS88-F1
#
_entry.id   AF-A0A2N5KS88-F1
#
_cell.length_a   1.000
_cell.length_b   1.000
_cell.length_c   1.000
_cell.angle_alpha   90.00
_cell.angle_beta   90.00
_cell.angle_gamma   90.00
#
_symmetry.space_group_name_H-M   'P 1'
#
loop_
_entity.id
_entity.type
_entity.pdbx_description
1 polymer ?
#
loop_
_entity_poly.entity_id
_entity_poly.type
_entity_poly.pdbx_seq_one_letter_code
_entity_poly.pdbx_strand_id
1 'polypeptide(L)'
;MRSMMIPDRTGIVVGYRTWRVIPSGWIAPSESLHAQTGHKSWSTTGPTVAVCPPRVQADPNKPLLVQSACETSPEFGCSCGLYARYEPTTETQPLPYVAGSVLAWGRVVHHEKRSFFRAEKALPVAFVRPRGGGGMFPKEAEAKILRVAEELGAGLVDGPEELREYTEREARGW
;
A
#
# COMPACT_ATOMS: atom_id res chain seq x y z
N MET A 1 20.08 -7.94 -7.38
CA MET A 1 18.75 -7.33 -7.60
C MET A 1 18.04 -8.10 -8.71
N ARG A 2 16.90 -8.73 -8.44
CA ARG A 2 16.09 -9.36 -9.50
C ARG A 2 15.35 -8.25 -10.23
N SER A 3 15.65 -8.06 -11.52
CA SER A 3 14.83 -7.23 -12.41
C SER A 3 13.45 -7.85 -12.47
N MET A 4 12.46 -7.16 -11.91
CA MET A 4 11.07 -7.57 -11.98
C MET A 4 10.47 -6.92 -13.22
N MET A 5 10.14 -7.71 -14.24
CA MET A 5 9.54 -7.17 -15.46
C MET A 5 8.02 -7.02 -15.27
N ILE A 6 7.52 -5.79 -15.36
CA ILE A 6 6.09 -5.51 -15.52
C ILE A 6 5.73 -5.86 -16.97
N PRO A 7 4.65 -6.61 -17.24
CA PRO A 7 4.29 -6.93 -18.61
C PRO A 7 4.04 -5.64 -19.42
N ASP A 8 4.78 -5.45 -20.52
CA ASP A 8 4.80 -4.25 -21.40
C ASP A 8 3.43 -3.70 -21.85
N ARG A 9 2.35 -4.44 -21.63
CA ARG A 9 0.98 -4.07 -22.07
C ARG A 9 0.21 -3.21 -21.07
N THR A 10 0.76 -2.96 -19.88
CA THR A 10 0.12 -2.10 -18.87
C THR A 10 1.08 -1.01 -18.43
N GLY A 11 0.76 0.24 -18.77
CA GLY A 11 1.47 1.40 -18.23
C GLY A 11 1.36 1.45 -16.72
N ILE A 12 2.39 1.99 -16.08
CA ILE A 12 2.44 2.17 -14.63
C ILE A 12 1.61 3.39 -14.25
N VAL A 13 0.88 3.28 -13.15
CA VAL A 13 0.21 4.39 -12.49
C VAL A 13 0.93 4.68 -11.19
N VAL A 14 1.41 5.92 -11.05
CA VAL A 14 1.95 6.41 -9.80
C VAL A 14 0.80 6.69 -8.84
N GLY A 15 0.94 6.25 -7.60
CA GLY A 15 0.00 6.58 -6.54
C GLY A 15 0.66 6.83 -5.20
N TYR A 16 -0.09 7.45 -4.30
CA TYR A 16 0.34 7.81 -2.97
C TYR A 16 -0.59 7.23 -1.92
N ARG A 17 -0.04 6.81 -0.79
CA ARG A 17 -0.80 6.16 0.26
C ARG A 17 -0.20 6.42 1.63
N THR A 18 -1.08 6.36 2.63
CA THR A 18 -0.70 6.24 4.04
C THR A 18 -0.98 4.82 4.52
N TRP A 19 0.00 4.22 5.18
CA TRP A 19 -0.13 2.95 5.89
C TRP A 19 -0.03 3.15 7.39
N ARG A 20 -0.68 2.28 8.14
CA ARG A 20 -0.40 2.08 9.55
C ARG A 20 0.65 0.98 9.68
N VAL A 21 1.76 1.29 10.33
CA VAL A 21 2.84 0.37 10.68
C VAL A 21 2.50 -0.30 12.01
N ILE A 22 2.03 -1.54 11.97
CA ILE A 22 1.67 -2.27 13.19
C ILE A 22 2.93 -2.89 13.80
N PRO A 23 3.23 -2.74 15.11
CA PRO A 23 4.40 -3.34 15.73
C PRO A 23 4.43 -4.87 15.65
N SER A 24 5.63 -5.45 15.59
CA SER A 24 5.86 -6.88 15.33
C SER A 24 5.35 -7.85 16.41
N GLY A 25 4.98 -7.35 17.60
CA GLY A 25 4.38 -8.18 18.66
C GLY A 25 2.90 -8.53 18.43
N TRP A 26 2.21 -7.85 17.52
CA TRP A 26 0.76 -7.97 17.34
C TRP A 26 0.33 -8.70 16.07
N ILE A 27 1.19 -8.71 15.04
CA ILE A 27 0.95 -9.37 13.75
C ILE A 27 2.27 -9.85 13.14
N ALA A 28 2.18 -10.75 12.14
CA ALA A 28 3.35 -11.21 11.41
C ALA A 28 4.10 -10.02 10.75
N PRO A 29 5.45 -10.03 10.69
CA PRO A 29 6.24 -8.96 10.07
C PRO A 29 5.86 -8.65 8.62
N SER A 30 5.35 -9.63 7.87
CA SER A 30 4.86 -9.48 6.50
C SER A 30 3.51 -8.75 6.39
N GLU A 31 2.83 -8.47 7.49
CA GLU A 31 1.48 -7.88 7.51
C GLU A 31 1.45 -6.40 7.92
N SER A 32 2.62 -5.77 7.93
CA SER A 32 2.89 -4.57 8.72
C SER A 32 2.41 -3.27 8.12
N LEU A 33 2.21 -3.23 6.80
CA LEU A 33 1.67 -2.10 6.08
C LEU A 33 0.15 -2.27 5.94
N HIS A 34 -0.58 -1.95 7.01
CA HIS A 34 -2.03 -2.11 7.08
C HIS A 34 -2.73 -0.81 6.72
N ALA A 35 -3.74 -0.85 5.84
CA ALA A 35 -4.45 0.38 5.48
C ALA A 35 -5.87 0.19 4.92
N GLN A 36 -6.42 -1.02 4.84
CA GLN A 36 -7.66 -1.21 4.08
C GLN A 36 -8.67 -2.15 4.72
N THR A 37 -9.92 -1.68 4.77
CA THR A 37 -11.10 -2.52 4.96
C THR A 37 -11.21 -3.51 3.79
N GLY A 38 -10.95 -4.79 4.03
CA GLY A 38 -11.10 -5.86 3.02
C GLY A 38 -9.84 -6.27 2.27
N HIS A 39 -8.65 -5.74 2.61
CA HIS A 39 -7.36 -6.30 2.15
C HIS A 39 -6.45 -6.42 3.39
N LYS A 40 -5.93 -7.62 3.65
CA LYS A 40 -5.26 -7.94 4.93
C LYS A 40 -3.99 -7.13 5.15
N SER A 41 -3.13 -7.00 4.14
CA SER A 41 -1.83 -6.35 4.28
C SER A 41 -1.13 -6.17 2.94
N TRP A 42 -0.25 -5.16 2.85
CA TRP A 42 0.70 -5.04 1.75
C TRP A 42 1.93 -5.91 2.01
N SER A 43 2.45 -6.54 0.96
CA SER A 43 3.72 -7.26 0.99
C SER A 43 4.86 -6.33 1.37
N THR A 44 5.79 -6.84 2.19
CA THR A 44 7.01 -6.11 2.62
C THR A 44 8.26 -6.51 1.85
N THR A 45 8.14 -7.42 0.87
CA THR A 45 9.30 -7.97 0.12
C THR A 45 9.13 -7.91 -1.40
N GLY A 46 8.03 -7.34 -1.88
CA GLY A 46 7.76 -7.20 -3.31
C GLY A 46 6.36 -6.66 -3.58
N PRO A 47 5.87 -6.81 -4.82
CA PRO A 47 4.53 -6.33 -5.17
C PRO A 47 3.46 -7.02 -4.36
N THR A 48 2.48 -6.24 -3.98
CA THR A 48 1.22 -6.75 -3.46
C THR A 48 0.28 -7.03 -4.63
N VAL A 49 -0.42 -8.16 -4.58
CA VAL A 49 -1.53 -8.46 -5.49
C VAL A 49 -2.84 -8.25 -4.73
N ALA A 50 -3.78 -7.56 -5.36
CA ALA A 50 -5.10 -7.32 -4.83
C ALA A 50 -5.88 -8.65 -4.76
N VAL A 51 -6.45 -8.93 -3.60
CA VAL A 51 -7.35 -10.05 -3.38
C VAL A 51 -8.70 -9.51 -2.93
N CYS A 52 -9.77 -10.25 -3.21
CA CYS A 52 -11.11 -9.95 -2.72
C CYS A 52 -11.58 -11.08 -1.80
N PRO A 53 -11.08 -11.14 -0.56
CA PRO A 53 -11.45 -12.22 0.35
C PRO A 53 -12.93 -12.10 0.72
N PRO A 54 -13.65 -13.24 0.87
CA PRO A 54 -14.99 -13.23 1.43
C PRO A 54 -14.96 -12.62 2.84
N ARG A 55 -15.98 -11.84 3.21
CA ARG A 55 -16.13 -11.37 4.59
C ARG A 55 -16.80 -12.46 5.41
N VAL A 56 -15.99 -13.18 6.18
CA VAL A 56 -16.45 -14.18 7.15
C VAL A 56 -16.99 -13.51 8.41
N GLN A 57 -17.99 -14.11 9.05
CA GLN A 57 -18.36 -13.77 10.43
C GLN A 57 -17.32 -14.35 11.39
N ALA A 58 -17.24 -13.82 12.61
CA ALA A 58 -16.43 -14.40 13.67
C ALA A 58 -16.90 -15.83 14.03
N ASP A 59 -18.18 -16.14 13.81
CA ASP A 59 -18.76 -17.47 13.96
C ASP A 59 -18.65 -18.25 12.64
N PRO A 60 -17.85 -19.34 12.59
CA PRO A 60 -17.64 -20.14 11.38
C PRO A 60 -18.88 -20.91 10.93
N ASN A 61 -19.91 -21.06 11.76
CA ASN A 61 -21.16 -21.73 11.40
C ASN A 61 -22.18 -20.79 10.74
N LYS A 62 -21.89 -19.48 10.67
CA LYS A 62 -22.78 -18.49 10.04
C LYS A 62 -22.36 -18.21 8.60
N PRO A 63 -23.32 -17.90 7.71
CA PRO A 63 -23.02 -17.54 6.34
C PRO A 63 -22.12 -16.31 6.29
N LEU A 64 -21.32 -16.22 5.22
CA LEU A 64 -20.49 -15.05 4.92
C LEU A 64 -21.32 -13.77 5.00
N LEU A 65 -20.79 -12.73 5.63
CA LEU A 65 -21.41 -11.40 5.63
C LEU A 65 -21.47 -10.83 4.22
N VAL A 66 -20.45 -11.12 3.41
CA VAL A 66 -20.34 -10.74 2.02
C VAL A 66 -19.61 -11.88 1.30
N GLN A 67 -20.29 -12.59 0.40
CA GLN A 67 -19.60 -13.41 -0.60
C GLN A 67 -18.65 -12.49 -1.38
N SER A 68 -17.43 -12.94 -1.71
CA SER A 68 -16.52 -12.16 -2.55
C SER A 68 -17.25 -11.77 -3.83
N ALA A 69 -17.72 -10.53 -3.92
CA ALA A 69 -18.71 -10.13 -4.93
C ALA A 69 -18.11 -10.00 -6.33
N CYS A 70 -16.81 -10.26 -6.47
CA CYS A 70 -16.00 -9.89 -7.62
C CYS A 70 -15.03 -11.02 -7.88
N GLU A 71 -15.10 -11.61 -9.07
CA GLU A 71 -14.20 -12.68 -9.50
C GLU A 71 -12.77 -12.17 -9.68
N THR A 72 -12.64 -10.88 -10.00
CA THR A 72 -11.35 -10.22 -10.18
C THR A 72 -11.26 -8.94 -9.34
N SER A 73 -10.05 -8.59 -8.91
CA SER A 73 -9.78 -7.40 -8.10
C SER A 73 -8.73 -6.53 -8.80
N PRO A 74 -8.96 -5.21 -8.94
CA PRO A 74 -10.21 -4.47 -8.71
C PRO A 74 -11.22 -4.66 -9.84
N GLU A 75 -12.50 -4.43 -9.54
CA GLU A 75 -13.61 -4.40 -10.50
C GLU A 75 -14.56 -3.22 -10.20
N PHE A 76 -15.27 -2.71 -11.20
CA PHE A 76 -16.33 -1.71 -11.00
C PHE A 76 -17.47 -2.30 -10.13
N GLY A 77 -18.07 -1.50 -9.25
CA GLY A 77 -19.07 -2.00 -8.29
C GLY A 77 -18.51 -2.79 -7.10
N CYS A 78 -17.26 -3.25 -7.19
CA CYS A 78 -16.53 -3.88 -6.09
C CYS A 78 -15.88 -2.84 -5.18
N SER A 79 -15.53 -3.19 -3.93
CA SER A 79 -14.64 -2.38 -3.07
C SER A 79 -13.22 -2.92 -2.95
N CYS A 80 -12.93 -4.10 -3.51
CA CYS A 80 -11.61 -4.73 -3.46
C CYS A 80 -10.62 -4.04 -4.41
N GLY A 81 -9.32 -4.17 -4.15
CA GLY A 81 -8.25 -3.50 -4.91
C GLY A 81 -7.24 -2.80 -4.01
N LEU A 82 -6.07 -2.46 -4.53
CA LEU A 82 -5.05 -1.69 -3.80
C LEU A 82 -5.29 -0.20 -4.03
N TYR A 83 -5.79 0.50 -3.02
CA TYR A 83 -6.12 1.92 -3.14
C TYR A 83 -4.85 2.79 -3.11
N ALA A 84 -4.81 3.82 -3.93
CA ALA A 84 -3.84 4.89 -3.83
C ALA A 84 -4.44 6.20 -4.37
N ARG A 85 -3.99 7.34 -3.83
CA ARG A 85 -4.36 8.67 -4.31
C ARG A 85 -3.47 9.07 -5.48
N TYR A 86 -3.97 9.95 -6.35
CA TYR A 86 -3.12 10.54 -7.41
C TYR A 86 -2.13 11.57 -6.87
N GLU A 87 -2.43 12.15 -5.70
CA GLU A 87 -1.62 13.18 -5.07
C GLU A 87 -1.15 12.74 -3.67
N PRO A 88 0.08 13.10 -3.27
CA PRO A 88 0.59 12.84 -1.93
C PRO A 88 -0.19 13.62 -0.89
N THR A 89 -0.31 13.05 0.30
CA THR A 89 -0.80 13.79 1.46
C THR A 89 0.21 14.88 1.81
N THR A 90 -0.26 16.12 1.97
CA THR A 90 0.59 17.28 2.32
C THR A 90 1.01 17.27 3.80
N GLU A 91 0.27 16.56 4.64
CA GLU A 91 0.52 16.46 6.07
C GLU A 91 1.48 15.31 6.40
N THR A 92 2.53 15.63 7.14
CA THR A 92 3.37 14.63 7.81
C THR A 92 2.54 13.86 8.82
N GLN A 93 2.54 12.54 8.71
CA GLN A 93 1.77 11.67 9.59
C GLN A 93 2.59 11.32 10.84
N PRO A 94 2.05 11.46 12.06
CA PRO A 94 2.72 10.93 13.23
C PRO A 94 2.71 9.41 13.20
N LEU A 95 3.71 8.78 13.83
CA LEU A 95 3.69 7.35 14.05
C LEU A 95 2.39 6.93 14.78
N PRO A 96 1.86 5.71 14.51
CA PRO A 96 2.41 4.65 13.67
C PRO A 96 2.04 4.78 12.18
N TYR A 97 1.65 5.95 11.68
CA TYR A 97 1.29 6.13 10.28
C TYR A 97 2.48 6.61 9.44
N VAL A 98 2.61 6.08 8.23
CA VAL A 98 3.64 6.45 7.27
C VAL A 98 3.03 6.75 5.92
N ALA A 99 3.38 7.89 5.34
CA ALA A 99 3.05 8.23 3.96
C ALA A 99 4.12 7.68 3.02
N GLY A 100 3.74 7.32 1.80
CA GLY A 100 4.66 6.90 0.78
C GLY A 100 3.98 6.74 -0.56
N SER A 101 4.69 6.18 -1.51
CA SER A 101 4.28 6.07 -2.89
C SER A 101 4.36 4.64 -3.40
N VAL A 102 3.59 4.37 -4.45
CA VAL A 102 3.50 3.07 -5.09
C VAL A 102 3.58 3.22 -6.59
N LEU A 103 4.21 2.24 -7.24
CA LEU A 103 4.01 1.97 -8.65
C LEU A 103 2.92 0.91 -8.75
N ALA A 104 1.88 1.17 -9.55
CA ALA A 104 0.74 0.29 -9.68
C ALA A 104 0.48 -0.11 -11.12
N TRP A 105 0.02 -1.33 -11.35
CA TRP A 105 -0.21 -1.88 -12.69
C TRP A 105 -1.24 -3.03 -12.69
N GLY A 106 -1.47 -3.60 -13.88
CA GLY A 106 -2.55 -4.57 -14.11
C GLY A 106 -3.88 -3.87 -14.35
N ARG A 107 -4.98 -4.42 -13.82
CA ARG A 107 -6.28 -3.71 -13.84
C ARG A 107 -6.26 -2.51 -12.90
N VAL A 108 -6.70 -1.35 -13.40
CA VAL A 108 -6.83 -0.11 -12.62
C VAL A 108 -8.26 0.41 -12.75
N VAL A 109 -8.89 0.73 -11.61
CA VAL A 109 -10.20 1.39 -11.55
C VAL A 109 -10.02 2.79 -10.98
N HIS A 110 -10.29 3.79 -11.80
CA HIS A 110 -10.15 5.21 -11.47
C HIS A 110 -11.42 5.73 -10.75
N HIS A 111 -11.23 6.54 -9.73
CA HIS A 111 -12.29 7.23 -8.98
C HIS A 111 -12.02 8.74 -8.96
N GLU A 112 -12.16 9.37 -10.12
CA GLU A 112 -11.79 10.78 -10.35
C GLU A 112 -12.43 11.76 -9.36
N LYS A 113 -13.74 11.61 -9.09
CA LYS A 113 -14.48 12.46 -8.14
C LYS A 113 -13.90 12.47 -6.72
N ARG A 114 -13.18 11.40 -6.35
CA ARG A 114 -12.58 11.23 -5.01
C ARG A 114 -11.05 11.27 -5.05
N SER A 115 -10.46 11.56 -6.21
CA SER A 115 -9.01 11.64 -6.45
C SER A 115 -8.22 10.42 -5.95
N PHE A 116 -8.70 9.21 -6.28
CA PHE A 116 -7.96 7.97 -6.03
C PHE A 116 -8.20 6.93 -7.12
N PHE A 117 -7.39 5.88 -7.13
CA PHE A 117 -7.59 4.68 -7.92
C PHE A 117 -7.47 3.43 -7.07
N ARG A 118 -7.86 2.31 -7.65
CA ARG A 118 -7.57 0.97 -7.13
C ARG A 118 -6.83 0.18 -8.20
N ALA A 119 -5.81 -0.56 -7.82
CA ALA A 119 -5.01 -1.37 -8.73
C ALA A 119 -4.99 -2.85 -8.35
N GLU A 120 -4.74 -3.69 -9.34
CA GLU A 120 -4.54 -5.13 -9.18
C GLU A 120 -3.19 -5.42 -8.54
N LYS A 121 -2.15 -4.71 -8.93
CA LYS A 121 -0.79 -4.88 -8.41
C LYS A 121 -0.24 -3.53 -8.01
N ALA A 122 0.50 -3.49 -6.90
CA ALA A 122 1.23 -2.30 -6.51
C ALA A 122 2.48 -2.65 -5.70
N LEU A 123 3.55 -1.91 -5.93
CA LEU A 123 4.82 -2.00 -5.22
C LEU A 123 5.06 -0.67 -4.49
N PRO A 124 5.22 -0.65 -3.16
CA PRO A 124 5.74 0.53 -2.48
C PRO A 124 7.19 0.78 -2.89
N VAL A 125 7.49 2.01 -3.32
CA VAL A 125 8.82 2.39 -3.84
C VAL A 125 9.49 3.50 -3.04
N ALA A 126 8.74 4.25 -2.24
CA ALA A 126 9.31 5.20 -1.29
C ALA A 126 8.39 5.45 -0.10
N PHE A 127 8.99 5.83 1.02
CA PHE A 127 8.31 6.24 2.24
C PHE A 127 8.86 7.58 2.73
N VAL A 128 7.98 8.43 3.24
CA VAL A 128 8.39 9.64 3.98
C VAL A 128 8.87 9.22 5.35
N ARG A 129 10.06 9.70 5.74
CA ARG A 129 10.61 9.47 7.08
C ARG A 129 9.62 9.97 8.13
N PRO A 130 9.22 9.12 9.09
CA PRO A 130 8.37 9.57 10.18
C PRO A 130 9.09 10.68 10.96
N ARG A 131 8.41 11.80 11.22
CA ARG A 131 8.93 12.89 12.06
C ARG A 131 8.09 12.98 13.33
N GLY A 132 8.74 12.79 14.47
CA GLY A 132 8.08 12.84 15.78
C GLY A 132 7.40 11.53 16.20
N GLY A 133 7.27 11.35 17.52
CA GLY A 133 6.58 10.21 18.10
C GLY A 133 5.06 10.44 18.17
N GLY A 134 4.30 9.36 17.99
CA GLY A 134 2.85 9.32 18.17
C GLY A 134 2.39 7.88 18.37
N GLY A 135 1.24 7.71 19.01
CA GLY A 135 0.64 6.39 19.26
C GLY A 135 1.46 5.47 20.18
N MET A 136 1.09 4.19 20.20
CA MET A 136 1.73 3.16 21.02
C MET A 136 2.97 2.60 20.28
N PHE A 137 4.13 2.57 20.93
CA PHE A 137 5.41 2.01 20.43
C PHE A 137 6.04 2.70 19.19
N PRO A 138 6.29 4.02 19.22
CA PRO A 138 6.86 4.74 18.07
C PRO A 138 8.23 4.21 17.61
N LYS A 139 9.15 3.89 18.54
CA LYS A 139 10.48 3.36 18.18
C LYS A 139 10.42 2.02 17.43
N GLU A 140 9.46 1.16 17.80
CA GLU A 140 9.27 -0.13 17.13
C GLU A 140 8.68 0.06 15.73
N ALA A 141 7.71 0.98 15.58
CA ALA A 141 7.15 1.31 14.29
C ALA A 141 8.20 1.95 13.35
N GLU A 142 9.07 2.80 13.88
CA GLU A 142 10.19 3.40 13.15
C GLU A 142 11.20 2.32 12.69
N ALA A 143 11.72 1.50 13.61
CA ALA A 143 12.65 0.42 13.27
C ALA A 143 12.04 -0.53 12.22
N LYS A 144 10.73 -0.76 12.31
CA LYS A 144 10.00 -1.62 11.38
C LYS A 144 9.88 -1.01 9.99
N ILE A 145 9.55 0.28 9.86
CA ILE A 145 9.44 0.90 8.53
C ILE A 145 10.80 0.99 7.85
N LEU A 146 11.88 1.24 8.60
CA LEU A 146 13.25 1.21 8.05
C LEU A 146 13.58 -0.16 7.46
N ARG A 147 13.27 -1.24 8.18
CA ARG A 147 13.45 -2.61 7.69
C ARG A 147 12.58 -2.92 6.46
N VAL A 148 11.30 -2.50 6.46
CA VAL A 148 10.42 -2.70 5.30
C VAL A 148 10.94 -1.95 4.08
N ALA A 149 11.43 -0.72 4.25
CA ALA A 149 12.03 0.04 3.16
C ALA A 149 13.26 -0.68 2.59
N GLU A 150 14.12 -1.21 3.44
CA GLU A 150 15.28 -2.02 3.04
C GLU A 150 14.86 -3.29 2.28
N GLU A 151 13.93 -4.07 2.82
CA GLU A 151 13.44 -5.33 2.22
C GLU A 151 12.79 -5.10 0.84
N LEU A 152 12.15 -3.95 0.64
CA LEU A 152 11.56 -3.55 -0.64
C LEU A 152 12.55 -2.90 -1.61
N GLY A 153 13.72 -2.46 -1.14
CA GLY A 153 14.59 -1.54 -1.88
C GLY A 153 13.94 -0.17 -2.11
N ALA A 154 13.04 0.25 -1.22
CA ALA A 154 12.30 1.50 -1.31
C ALA A 154 13.11 2.68 -0.73
N GLY A 155 12.94 3.86 -1.32
CA GLY A 155 13.56 5.10 -0.85
C GLY A 155 12.98 5.59 0.48
N LEU A 156 13.82 6.26 1.28
CA LEU A 156 13.39 7.03 2.45
C LEU A 156 13.67 8.51 2.20
N VAL A 157 12.59 9.29 2.12
CA VAL A 157 12.63 10.72 1.76
C VAL A 157 12.16 11.59 2.93
N ASP A 158 12.47 12.87 2.91
CA ASP A 158 12.24 13.79 4.02
C ASP A 158 10.86 14.46 4.01
N GLY A 159 10.13 14.41 2.90
CA GLY A 159 8.81 15.00 2.80
C GLY A 159 8.02 14.64 1.54
N PRO A 160 6.78 15.14 1.42
CA PRO A 160 5.89 14.85 0.29
C PRO A 160 6.39 15.31 -1.09
N GLU A 161 7.14 16.41 -1.16
CA GLU A 161 7.71 16.91 -2.43
C GLU A 161 8.81 15.98 -2.93
N GLU A 162 9.78 15.64 -2.08
CA GLU A 162 10.83 14.68 -2.41
C GLU A 162 10.26 13.28 -2.72
N LEU A 163 9.15 12.89 -2.05
CA LEU A 163 8.44 11.65 -2.37
C LEU A 163 7.94 11.64 -3.81
N ARG A 164 7.36 12.75 -4.29
CA ARG A 164 6.92 12.89 -5.68
C ARG A 164 8.09 12.77 -6.63
N GLU A 165 9.14 13.58 -6.43
CA GLU A 165 10.32 13.59 -7.30
C GLU A 165 11.01 12.23 -7.38
N TYR A 166 11.19 11.58 -6.23
CA TYR A 166 11.74 10.23 -6.15
C TYR A 166 10.91 9.27 -6.98
N THR A 167 9.58 9.30 -6.81
CA THR A 167 8.68 8.32 -7.43
C THR A 167 8.56 8.52 -8.93
N GLU A 168 8.54 9.76 -9.40
CA GLU A 168 8.57 10.08 -10.83
C GLU A 168 9.87 9.62 -11.48
N ARG A 169 11.00 9.76 -10.78
CA ARG A 169 12.28 9.23 -11.25
C ARG A 169 12.27 7.71 -11.31
N GLU A 170 11.81 7.05 -10.24
CA GLU A 170 11.68 5.59 -10.22
C GLU A 170 10.82 5.12 -11.37
N ALA A 171 9.62 5.70 -11.57
CA ALA A 171 8.68 5.30 -12.62
C ALA A 171 9.27 5.36 -14.05
N ARG A 172 10.29 6.19 -14.31
CA ARG A 172 10.98 6.24 -15.62
C ARG A 172 11.93 5.07 -15.86
N GLY A 173 12.34 4.37 -14.80
CA GLY A 173 13.22 3.21 -14.87
C GLY A 173 12.49 1.89 -15.12
N TRP A 174 11.16 1.90 -15.26
CA TRP A 174 10.31 0.73 -15.44
C TRP A 174 9.61 0.71 -16.79
#